data_AF-D4CBL0-F1
#
_entry.id   AF-D4CBL0-F1
#
_cell.length_a   1.000
_cell.length_b   1.000
_cell.length_c   1.000
_cell.angle_alpha   90.00
_cell.angle_beta   90.00
_cell.angle_gamma   90.00
#
_symmetry.space_group_name_H-M   'P 1'
#
loop_
_entity.id
_entity.type
_entity.pdbx_description
1 polymer ?
#
loop_
_entity_poly.entity_id
_entity_poly.type
_entity_poly.pdbx_seq_one_letter_code
_entity_poly.pdbx_strand_id
1 'polypeptide(L)'
;MKEKKRKKVGIVLIAIIVLCIIGIIASPSDDKKDDSNPRQTEQQNTEVTEQASETTEPKTEEKDEPAEIDGVDIIFSDTVRNDKTGNWRLAKVTGDKSAEEYAADYYKQYFKADNEVHAVVNFTLNTTACITCVGDTLNVRIYEHIKDEEQYAENLFTGTKYAEYNVDKNTGDVEKVE
;
A
#
# COMPACT_ATOMS: atom_id res chain seq x y z
N MET A 1 35.30 -25.85 -29.28
CA MET A 1 33.83 -25.77 -29.39
C MET A 1 33.24 -26.81 -28.45
N LYS A 2 32.53 -26.41 -27.38
CA LYS A 2 31.86 -27.34 -26.44
C LYS A 2 30.46 -26.80 -26.19
N GLU A 3 29.47 -27.46 -26.77
CA GLU A 3 28.05 -27.11 -26.60
C GLU A 3 27.56 -27.48 -25.20
N LYS A 4 27.00 -26.51 -24.48
CA LYS A 4 26.32 -26.73 -23.20
C LYS A 4 24.85 -27.02 -23.46
N LYS A 5 24.41 -28.25 -23.12
CA LYS A 5 23.00 -28.67 -23.13
C LYS A 5 22.22 -27.87 -22.08
N ARG A 6 21.20 -27.12 -22.51
CA ARG A 6 20.27 -26.39 -21.62
C ARG A 6 19.26 -27.37 -21.00
N LYS A 7 19.09 -27.32 -19.68
CA LYS A 7 18.17 -28.17 -18.89
C LYS A 7 16.72 -27.64 -19.03
N LYS A 8 15.81 -28.45 -19.56
CA LYS A 8 14.37 -28.15 -19.68
C LYS A 8 13.65 -28.47 -18.36
N VAL A 9 13.67 -27.55 -17.40
CA VAL A 9 12.96 -27.71 -16.11
C VAL A 9 11.77 -26.74 -15.96
N GLY A 10 11.64 -25.72 -16.81
CA GLY A 10 10.62 -24.67 -16.67
C GLY A 10 9.22 -24.96 -17.24
N ILE A 11 8.98 -26.08 -17.93
CA ILE A 11 7.71 -26.31 -18.65
C ILE A 11 6.72 -27.18 -17.84
N VAL A 12 7.19 -28.00 -16.90
CA VAL A 12 6.32 -28.94 -16.16
C VAL A 12 5.50 -28.23 -15.07
N LEU A 13 5.99 -27.12 -14.50
CA LEU A 13 5.28 -26.39 -13.43
C LEU A 13 4.09 -25.54 -13.94
N ILE A 14 4.13 -25.08 -15.20
CA ILE A 14 3.07 -24.23 -15.77
C ILE A 14 1.81 -25.04 -16.13
N ALA A 15 1.95 -26.33 -16.44
CA ALA A 15 0.81 -27.19 -16.79
C ALA A 15 -0.07 -27.57 -15.57
N ILE A 16 0.47 -27.50 -14.34
CA ILE A 16 -0.26 -27.90 -13.12
C ILE A 16 -1.18 -26.77 -12.62
N ILE A 17 -0.84 -25.51 -12.88
CA ILE A 17 -1.61 -24.35 -12.38
C ILE A 17 -2.89 -24.11 -13.20
N VAL A 18 -2.96 -24.58 -14.44
CA VAL A 18 -4.13 -24.39 -15.32
C VAL A 18 -5.22 -25.45 -15.10
N LEU A 19 -4.96 -26.52 -14.34
CA LEU A 19 -5.89 -27.64 -14.14
C LEU A 19 -6.76 -27.54 -12.87
N CYS A 20 -6.59 -26.49 -12.04
CA CYS A 20 -7.37 -26.30 -10.81
C CYS A 20 -8.62 -25.41 -10.94
N ILE A 21 -8.93 -24.92 -12.15
CA ILE A 21 -10.05 -23.97 -12.40
C ILE A 21 -11.14 -24.52 -13.33
N ILE A 22 -11.25 -25.83 -13.48
CA ILE A 22 -12.37 -26.47 -14.20
C ILE A 22 -12.85 -27.67 -13.37
N GLY A 23 -13.74 -27.43 -12.42
CA GLY A 23 -14.16 -28.51 -11.53
C GLY A 23 -15.30 -28.26 -10.55
N ILE A 24 -16.25 -27.34 -10.79
CA ILE A 24 -17.60 -27.44 -10.22
C ILE A 24 -18.62 -26.93 -11.25
N ILE A 25 -19.22 -27.85 -12.00
CA ILE A 25 -20.41 -27.62 -12.84
C ILE A 25 -21.63 -28.23 -12.13
N ALA A 26 -22.62 -27.36 -11.90
CA ALA A 26 -24.07 -27.55 -11.89
C ALA A 26 -24.75 -28.67 -11.07
N SER A 27 -25.79 -28.25 -10.35
CA SER A 27 -27.12 -28.86 -10.44
C SER A 27 -28.21 -27.78 -10.20
N PRO A 28 -29.17 -27.61 -11.12
CA PRO A 28 -30.42 -26.87 -10.90
C PRO A 28 -31.57 -27.84 -10.59
N SER A 29 -32.56 -27.42 -9.79
CA SER A 29 -33.91 -28.02 -9.76
C SER A 29 -34.93 -27.05 -9.12
N ASP A 30 -35.74 -26.47 -10.00
CA ASP A 30 -37.20 -26.31 -10.00
C ASP A 30 -37.97 -25.67 -8.82
N ASP A 31 -38.49 -24.47 -9.14
CA ASP A 31 -39.88 -23.99 -9.07
C ASP A 31 -40.85 -24.57 -8.02
N LYS A 32 -41.40 -23.66 -7.20
CA LYS A 32 -42.85 -23.61 -6.93
C LYS A 32 -43.34 -22.18 -6.72
N LYS A 33 -44.32 -21.82 -7.55
CA LYS A 33 -45.19 -20.64 -7.48
C LYS A 33 -46.35 -20.85 -6.50
N ASP A 34 -46.80 -19.77 -5.86
CA ASP A 34 -48.20 -19.32 -5.74
C ASP A 34 -48.14 -17.90 -5.15
N ASP A 35 -48.39 -16.81 -5.90
CA ASP A 35 -49.71 -16.15 -6.10
C ASP A 35 -50.54 -16.09 -4.79
N SER A 36 -50.93 -14.96 -4.21
CA SER A 36 -51.72 -13.89 -4.82
C SER A 36 -52.05 -12.74 -3.81
N ASN A 37 -51.71 -11.49 -4.19
CA ASN A 37 -52.42 -10.17 -4.17
C ASN A 37 -53.67 -9.87 -3.27
N PRO A 38 -54.26 -8.65 -3.22
CA PRO A 38 -53.82 -7.24 -3.02
C PRO A 38 -54.62 -6.46 -1.92
N ARG A 39 -54.13 -5.28 -1.48
CA ARG A 39 -54.87 -3.97 -1.47
C ARG A 39 -53.94 -2.84 -0.98
N GLN A 40 -53.50 -1.91 -1.85
CA GLN A 40 -54.11 -0.58 -2.13
C GLN A 40 -54.07 0.35 -0.89
N THR A 41 -53.62 1.62 -0.89
CA THR A 41 -53.54 2.66 -1.95
C THR A 41 -52.74 3.86 -1.38
N GLU A 42 -52.06 4.63 -2.26
CA GLU A 42 -51.83 6.11 -2.22
C GLU A 42 -51.17 6.76 -0.97
N GLN A 43 -50.34 7.80 -1.00
CA GLN A 43 -50.02 8.85 -1.97
C GLN A 43 -48.76 9.59 -1.46
N GLN A 44 -47.80 9.83 -2.37
CA GLN A 44 -47.04 11.08 -2.57
C GLN A 44 -46.88 12.06 -1.37
N ASN A 45 -45.64 12.29 -0.91
CA ASN A 45 -45.03 13.63 -1.01
C ASN A 45 -43.51 13.59 -0.82
N THR A 46 -42.83 14.42 -1.62
CA THR A 46 -41.41 14.74 -1.56
C THR A 46 -41.16 15.78 -0.47
N GLU A 47 -40.21 15.55 0.44
CA GLU A 47 -39.46 16.66 1.04
C GLU A 47 -38.11 16.16 1.58
N VAL A 48 -37.05 16.84 1.14
CA VAL A 48 -35.68 16.74 1.64
C VAL A 48 -35.60 17.52 2.94
N THR A 49 -35.08 16.94 4.01
CA THR A 49 -34.47 17.71 5.10
C THR A 49 -33.33 16.93 5.71
N GLU A 50 -32.16 17.59 5.72
CA GLU A 50 -30.88 17.14 6.23
C GLU A 50 -30.99 16.77 7.71
N GLN A 51 -30.60 15.54 8.05
CA GLN A 51 -30.44 15.12 9.44
C GLN A 51 -28.94 15.09 9.75
N ALA A 52 -28.50 16.18 10.39
CA ALA A 52 -27.19 16.28 11.02
C ALA A 52 -27.07 15.16 12.07
N SER A 53 -26.21 14.19 11.80
CA SER A 53 -25.81 13.18 12.78
C SER A 53 -24.54 13.68 13.46
N GLU A 54 -24.69 14.17 14.68
CA GLU A 54 -23.59 14.40 15.62
C GLU A 54 -22.76 13.11 15.73
N THR A 55 -21.53 13.15 15.24
CA THR A 55 -20.51 12.14 15.54
C THR A 55 -19.58 12.78 16.55
N THR A 56 -19.67 12.30 17.79
CA THR A 56 -18.77 12.66 18.88
C THR A 56 -17.35 12.31 18.47
N GLU A 57 -16.52 13.33 18.23
CA GLU A 57 -15.09 13.19 18.05
C GLU A 57 -14.48 12.54 19.30
N PRO A 58 -13.70 11.46 19.19
CA PRO A 58 -12.88 11.03 20.31
C PRO A 58 -11.80 12.08 20.51
N LYS A 59 -11.78 12.64 21.72
CA LYS A 59 -10.74 13.50 22.26
C LYS A 59 -9.37 12.96 21.88
N THR A 60 -8.72 13.64 20.94
CA THR A 60 -7.32 13.43 20.56
C THR A 60 -6.47 13.49 21.82
N GLU A 61 -5.96 12.33 22.23
CA GLU A 61 -4.81 12.27 23.14
C GLU A 61 -3.69 13.06 22.48
N GLU A 62 -3.04 13.95 23.23
CA GLU A 62 -1.82 14.65 22.81
C GLU A 62 -0.80 13.58 22.38
N LYS A 63 -0.75 13.34 21.08
CA LYS A 63 0.31 12.56 20.45
C LYS A 63 1.53 13.46 20.53
N ASP A 64 2.56 13.02 21.26
CA ASP A 64 3.88 13.62 21.25
C ASP A 64 4.19 14.08 19.82
N GLU A 65 4.44 15.38 19.63
CA GLU A 65 4.80 15.90 18.32
C GLU A 65 5.92 15.02 17.77
N PRO A 66 5.76 14.43 16.57
CA PRO A 66 6.78 13.55 16.02
C PRO A 66 8.07 14.35 15.94
N ALA A 67 9.18 13.76 16.38
CA ALA A 67 10.48 14.41 16.27
C ALA A 67 10.67 14.86 14.82
N GLU A 68 10.96 16.15 14.66
CA GLU A 68 11.17 16.75 13.36
C GLU A 68 12.39 16.10 12.70
N ILE A 69 12.23 15.63 11.46
CA ILE A 69 13.35 15.14 10.67
C ILE A 69 13.93 16.36 9.96
N ASP A 70 15.13 16.78 10.38
CA ASP A 70 15.79 17.98 9.88
C ASP A 70 15.79 18.04 8.34
N GLY A 71 15.29 19.14 7.78
CA GLY A 71 15.27 19.39 6.34
C GLY A 71 14.26 18.56 5.53
N VAL A 72 13.32 17.88 6.19
CA VAL A 72 12.26 17.10 5.54
C VAL A 72 10.91 17.39 6.20
N ASP A 73 10.02 18.06 5.46
CA ASP A 73 8.63 18.24 5.89
C ASP A 73 7.84 16.97 5.58
N ILE A 74 7.07 16.44 6.53
CA ILE A 74 6.39 15.15 6.39
C ILE A 74 4.91 15.27 6.73
N ILE A 75 4.05 14.88 5.78
CA ILE A 75 2.64 14.59 6.01
C ILE A 75 2.46 13.08 5.97
N PHE A 76 2.23 12.48 7.14
CA PHE A 76 2.12 11.03 7.30
C PHE A 76 0.67 10.54 7.28
N SER A 77 0.46 9.34 6.76
CA SER A 77 -0.82 8.63 6.71
C SER A 77 -0.63 7.17 7.09
N ASP A 78 -1.40 6.74 8.09
CA ASP A 78 -1.38 5.38 8.63
C ASP A 78 -1.99 4.32 7.68
N THR A 79 -2.57 4.76 6.57
CA THR A 79 -3.26 3.88 5.62
C THR A 79 -2.99 4.32 4.20
N VAL A 80 -2.96 3.34 3.29
CA VAL A 80 -2.97 3.58 1.85
C VAL A 80 -4.26 3.01 1.27
N ARG A 81 -4.94 3.79 0.41
CA ARG A 81 -6.19 3.35 -0.21
C ARG A 81 -5.97 2.07 -1.00
N ASN A 82 -6.91 1.13 -0.91
CA ASN A 82 -6.88 -0.18 -1.55
C ASN A 82 -5.71 -1.10 -1.14
N ASP A 83 -4.96 -0.81 -0.08
CA ASP A 83 -4.04 -1.78 0.52
C ASP A 83 -4.82 -3.02 1.00
N LYS A 84 -4.47 -4.19 0.48
CA LYS A 84 -5.09 -5.48 0.82
C LYS A 84 -4.43 -6.16 2.02
N THR A 85 -3.26 -5.68 2.44
CA THR A 85 -2.44 -6.28 3.49
C THR A 85 -2.67 -5.62 4.86
N GLY A 86 -3.07 -4.34 4.88
CA GLY A 86 -3.19 -3.52 6.09
C GLY A 86 -1.86 -2.99 6.63
N ASN A 87 -0.75 -3.30 5.97
CA ASN A 87 0.61 -2.99 6.43
C ASN A 87 1.23 -1.79 5.70
N TRP A 88 0.52 -1.14 4.78
CA TRP A 88 1.08 -0.01 4.03
C TRP A 88 0.87 1.31 4.74
N ARG A 89 1.91 2.15 4.71
CA ARG A 89 1.91 3.52 5.20
C ARG A 89 2.37 4.45 4.08
N LEU A 90 1.89 5.68 4.11
CA LEU A 90 2.24 6.71 3.12
C LEU A 90 2.75 7.95 3.83
N ALA A 91 3.92 8.42 3.43
CA ALA A 91 4.42 9.74 3.74
C ALA A 91 4.51 10.56 2.46
N LYS A 92 4.00 11.78 2.53
CA LYS A 92 4.16 12.82 1.51
C LYS A 92 5.15 13.82 2.04
N VAL A 93 6.25 14.04 1.33
CA VAL A 93 7.36 14.83 1.85
C VAL A 93 7.82 15.90 0.86
N THR A 94 8.37 16.98 1.41
CA THR A 94 9.15 17.97 0.69
C THR A 94 10.49 18.16 1.38
N GLY A 95 11.55 18.30 0.61
CA GLY A 95 12.92 18.44 1.12
C GLY A 95 13.95 17.92 0.14
N ASP A 96 15.18 18.42 0.26
CA ASP A 96 16.27 18.13 -0.68
C ASP A 96 17.06 16.86 -0.32
N LYS A 97 16.76 16.23 0.83
CA LYS A 97 17.40 14.99 1.28
C LYS A 97 16.72 13.77 0.63
N SER A 98 17.54 12.83 0.17
CA SER A 98 17.06 11.55 -0.34
C SER A 98 16.67 10.61 0.80
N ALA A 99 15.76 9.67 0.56
CA ALA A 99 15.09 8.88 1.61
C ALA A 99 16.05 8.02 2.45
N GLU A 100 17.13 7.52 1.86
CA GLU A 100 18.16 6.75 2.54
C GLU A 100 18.90 7.57 3.61
N GLU A 101 19.01 8.88 3.43
CA GLU A 101 19.76 9.77 4.34
C GLU A 101 19.06 9.95 5.69
N TYR A 102 17.75 9.74 5.74
CA TYR A 102 16.94 9.91 6.96
C TYR A 102 16.09 8.67 7.30
N ALA A 103 16.32 7.54 6.62
CA ALA A 103 15.50 6.33 6.78
C ALA A 103 15.50 5.81 8.23
N ALA A 104 16.63 5.88 8.95
CA ALA A 104 16.72 5.41 10.33
C ALA A 104 15.88 6.27 11.30
N ASP A 105 15.87 7.58 11.13
CA ASP A 105 15.05 8.48 11.96
C ASP A 105 13.57 8.37 11.58
N TYR A 106 13.28 8.25 10.28
CA TYR A 106 11.93 7.95 9.80
C TYR A 106 11.38 6.64 10.37
N TYR A 107 12.21 5.59 10.43
CA TYR A 107 11.83 4.32 11.02
C TYR A 107 11.44 4.47 12.49
N LYS A 108 12.30 5.09 13.31
CA LYS A 108 12.06 5.30 14.75
C LYS A 108 10.77 6.09 15.00
N GLN A 109 10.42 7.00 14.09
CA GLN A 109 9.31 7.93 14.28
C GLN A 109 7.97 7.40 13.76
N TYR A 110 7.97 6.65 12.65
CA TYR A 110 6.75 6.34 11.91
C TYR A 110 6.44 4.85 11.78
N PHE A 111 7.43 3.96 11.90
CA PHE A 111 7.14 2.53 11.92
C PHE A 111 6.54 2.14 13.27
N LYS A 112 5.41 1.43 13.22
CA LYS A 112 4.78 0.79 14.38
C LYS A 112 5.17 -0.69 14.47
N ALA A 113 5.56 -1.29 13.34
CA ALA A 113 6.03 -2.67 13.28
C ALA A 113 6.97 -2.92 12.08
N ASP A 114 7.93 -3.82 12.25
CA ASP A 114 8.96 -4.13 11.25
C ASP A 114 8.38 -4.69 9.93
N ASN A 115 7.16 -5.23 9.94
CA ASN A 115 6.50 -5.79 8.76
C ASN A 115 5.75 -4.75 7.92
N GLU A 116 5.79 -3.47 8.29
CA GLU A 116 5.17 -2.40 7.52
C GLU A 116 5.93 -2.09 6.22
N VAL A 117 5.20 -1.60 5.23
CA VAL A 117 5.74 -1.11 3.95
C VAL A 117 5.44 0.38 3.87
N HIS A 118 6.48 1.22 3.87
CA HIS A 118 6.32 2.66 3.82
C HIS A 118 6.64 3.16 2.41
N ALA A 119 5.68 3.84 1.79
CA ALA A 119 5.91 4.67 0.62
C ALA A 119 6.18 6.10 1.06
N VAL A 120 7.32 6.65 0.63
CA VAL A 120 7.71 8.04 0.92
C VAL A 120 7.82 8.78 -0.40
N VAL A 121 6.85 9.64 -0.68
CA VAL A 121 6.75 10.39 -1.93
C VAL A 121 7.36 11.76 -1.71
N ASN A 122 8.53 12.00 -2.29
CA ASN A 122 9.22 13.28 -2.22
C ASN A 122 8.89 14.13 -3.45
N PHE A 123 8.08 15.17 -3.26
CA PHE A 123 7.65 16.06 -4.33
C PHE A 123 8.74 17.05 -4.77
N THR A 124 9.75 17.30 -3.94
CA THR A 124 10.90 18.16 -4.29
C THR A 124 11.87 17.44 -5.22
N LEU A 125 12.21 16.19 -4.88
CA LEU A 125 13.13 15.35 -5.67
C LEU A 125 12.44 14.61 -6.81
N ASN A 126 11.10 14.61 -6.85
CA ASN A 126 10.28 13.84 -7.77
C ASN A 126 10.62 12.33 -7.72
N THR A 127 10.71 11.79 -6.50
CA THR A 127 11.01 10.38 -6.23
C THR A 127 9.98 9.76 -5.29
N THR A 128 9.82 8.45 -5.39
CA THR A 128 9.05 7.64 -4.45
C THR A 128 9.96 6.57 -3.88
N ALA A 129 10.15 6.55 -2.56
CA ALA A 129 10.96 5.55 -1.88
C ALA A 129 10.09 4.48 -1.21
N CYS A 130 10.46 3.22 -1.38
CA CYS A 130 9.93 2.09 -0.62
C CYS A 130 10.89 1.78 0.52
N ILE A 131 10.43 1.91 1.77
CA ILE A 131 11.20 1.57 2.97
C ILE A 131 10.57 0.34 3.61
N THR A 132 11.36 -0.70 3.85
CA THR A 132 10.96 -1.94 4.54
C THR A 132 12.04 -2.36 5.51
N CYS A 133 11.67 -3.03 6.61
CA CYS A 133 12.62 -3.49 7.62
C CYS A 133 12.83 -5.02 7.54
N VAL A 134 14.09 -5.45 7.64
CA VAL A 134 14.49 -6.86 7.79
C VAL A 134 15.59 -6.94 8.84
N GLY A 135 15.25 -7.42 10.04
CA GLY A 135 16.20 -7.48 11.15
C GLY A 135 16.64 -6.07 11.55
N ASP A 136 17.95 -5.80 11.56
CA ASP A 136 18.50 -4.49 11.90
C ASP A 136 18.73 -3.58 10.69
N THR A 137 18.28 -4.00 9.50
CA THR A 137 18.50 -3.28 8.25
C THR A 137 17.18 -2.77 7.67
N LEU A 138 17.18 -1.52 7.23
CA LEU A 138 16.15 -0.95 6.38
C LEU A 138 16.58 -1.08 4.93
N ASN A 139 15.77 -1.73 4.11
CA ASN A 139 15.94 -1.71 2.66
C ASN A 139 15.17 -0.51 2.11
N VAL A 140 15.90 0.40 1.44
CA VAL A 140 15.37 1.64 0.85
C VAL A 140 15.55 1.57 -0.66
N ARG A 141 14.44 1.45 -1.39
CA ARG A 141 14.44 1.44 -2.86
C ARG A 141 13.86 2.75 -3.37
N ILE A 142 14.57 3.43 -4.26
CA ILE A 142 14.18 4.74 -4.77
C ILE A 142 13.74 4.61 -6.22
N TYR A 143 12.57 5.14 -6.52
CA TYR A 143 11.94 5.12 -7.81
C TYR A 143 11.70 6.56 -8.31
N GLU A 144 11.62 6.71 -9.62
CA GLU A 144 10.94 7.84 -10.25
C GLU A 144 9.52 7.99 -9.67
N HIS A 145 9.16 9.20 -9.25
CA HIS A 145 7.78 9.46 -8.87
C HIS A 145 6.89 9.53 -10.12
N ILE A 146 5.80 8.76 -10.11
CA ILE A 146 4.75 8.84 -11.11
C ILE A 146 3.60 9.68 -10.55
N LYS A 147 3.19 10.71 -11.30
CA LYS A 147 2.11 11.62 -10.90
C LYS A 147 0.87 10.84 -10.44
N ASP A 148 0.40 11.19 -9.24
CA ASP A 148 -0.79 10.62 -8.57
C ASP A 148 -0.67 9.13 -8.19
N GLU A 149 0.53 8.53 -8.17
CA GLU A 149 0.70 7.12 -7.77
C GLU A 149 0.32 6.87 -6.30
N GLU A 150 0.46 7.88 -5.45
CA GLU A 150 0.23 7.80 -4.01
C GLU A 150 -1.24 7.67 -3.62
N GLN A 151 -2.13 7.75 -4.61
CA GLN A 151 -3.57 7.65 -4.41
C GLN A 151 -4.01 6.21 -4.10
N TYR A 152 -3.28 5.18 -4.54
CA TYR A 152 -3.64 3.77 -4.38
C TYR A 152 -2.41 2.88 -4.21
N ALA A 153 -2.51 1.88 -3.33
CA ALA A 153 -1.40 0.96 -3.04
C ALA A 153 -0.87 0.23 -4.28
N GLU A 154 -1.76 -0.12 -5.22
CA GLU A 154 -1.42 -0.83 -6.46
C GLU A 154 -0.66 0.02 -7.49
N ASN A 155 -0.65 1.35 -7.35
CA ASN A 155 0.03 2.25 -8.27
C ASN A 155 1.43 2.65 -7.79
N LEU A 156 1.71 2.46 -6.50
CA LEU A 156 2.99 2.82 -5.88
C LEU A 156 4.14 2.01 -6.47
N PHE A 157 5.29 2.67 -6.64
CA PHE A 157 6.55 2.08 -7.10
C PHE A 157 6.50 1.52 -8.52
N THR A 158 5.64 2.10 -9.37
CA THR A 158 5.51 1.72 -10.80
C THR A 158 6.49 2.46 -11.71
N GLY A 159 7.17 3.49 -11.19
CA GLY A 159 8.21 4.23 -11.89
C GLY A 159 9.52 3.46 -12.05
N THR A 160 10.48 4.08 -12.74
CA THR A 160 11.82 3.50 -12.94
C THR A 160 12.59 3.45 -11.62
N LYS A 161 13.12 2.29 -11.22
CA LYS A 161 14.02 2.20 -10.05
C LYS A 161 15.35 2.89 -10.35
N TYR A 162 15.77 3.82 -9.50
CA TYR A 162 17.04 4.55 -9.62
C TYR A 162 18.15 3.95 -8.77
N ALA A 163 17.82 3.52 -7.54
CA ALA A 163 18.80 3.02 -6.59
C ALA A 163 18.16 2.12 -5.54
N GLU A 164 19.01 1.35 -4.87
CA GLU A 164 18.67 0.56 -3.70
C GLU A 164 19.78 0.65 -2.65
N TYR A 165 19.38 0.81 -1.40
CA TYR A 165 20.29 0.96 -0.26
C TYR A 165 19.87 0.04 0.89
N ASN A 166 20.85 -0.37 1.67
CA ASN A 166 20.68 -0.90 3.01
C ASN A 166 21.09 0.17 4.01
N VAL A 167 20.24 0.45 4.99
CA VAL A 167 20.52 1.39 6.07
C VAL A 167 20.47 0.65 7.39
N ASP A 168 21.49 0.76 8.23
CA ASP A 168 21.41 0.25 9.61
C ASP A 168 20.38 1.06 10.39
N LYS A 169 19.35 0.42 10.94
CA LYS A 169 18.24 1.13 11.58
C LYS A 169 18.63 1.84 12.89
N ASN A 170 19.74 1.44 13.50
CA ASN A 170 20.22 1.99 14.77
C ASN A 170 21.22 3.14 14.53
N THR A 171 22.19 2.93 13.65
CA THR A 171 23.27 3.91 13.39
C THR A 171 22.95 4.88 12.27
N GLY A 172 22.09 4.50 11.32
CA GLY A 172 21.85 5.25 10.08
C GLY A 172 22.93 5.07 9.02
N ASP A 173 23.87 4.13 9.19
CA ASP A 173 24.92 3.88 8.20
C ASP A 173 24.31 3.38 6.89
N VAL A 174 24.65 4.04 5.78
CA VAL A 174 24.09 3.77 4.44
C VAL A 174 25.08 2.98 3.60
N GLU A 175 24.64 1.85 3.06
CA GLU A 175 25.35 1.05 2.05
C GLU A 175 24.52 0.99 0.77
N LYS A 176 25.13 1.38 -0.36
CA LYS A 176 24.49 1.25 -1.68
C LYS A 176 24.56 -0.18 -2.18
N VAL A 177 23.43 -0.70 -2.63
CA VAL A 177 23.26 -2.06 -3.17
C VAL A 177 23.23 -2.05 -4.70
N GLU A 178 22.43 -1.17 -5.30
CA GLU A 178 22.25 -1.01 -6.76
C GLU A 178 22.15 0.47 -7.14
#